data_AF-A0A7V6I3T7-F1
#
_entry.id   AF-A0A7V6I3T7-F1
#
_cell.length_a   1.000
_cell.length_b   1.000
_cell.length_c   1.000
_cell.angle_alpha   90.00
_cell.angle_beta   90.00
_cell.angle_gamma   90.00
#
_symmetry.space_group_name_H-M   'P 1'
#
loop_
_entity.id
_entity.type
_entity.pdbx_description
1 polymer ?
#
loop_
_entity_poly.entity_id
_entity_poly.type
_entity_poly.pdbx_seq_one_letter_code
_entity_poly.pdbx_strand_id
1 'polypeptide(L)'
;KINLLIENEIKNAKAGKKAYIHWKLNNLTDREIIQSLYDASCAGVKVKLIVRGMFSLVPGVKGVSENIKAIGIVDRFLEHTRFMIFCNGDTGNEQVFITSADIMPRNLDHRIEVTCPIFDKNLKRELMDIFEIQWSDNVKSRILDEKQTNRFVESKKKPVQSQIAIYDYIKEKNLANK
;
A
#
# COMPACT_ATOMS: atom_id res chain seq x y z
N LYS A 1 3.42 7.80 -15.66
CA LYS A 1 2.06 7.21 -15.51
C LYS A 1 1.64 7.07 -14.04
N ILE A 2 2.47 6.51 -13.14
CA ILE A 2 2.17 6.47 -11.70
C ILE A 2 2.04 7.88 -11.10
N ASN A 3 2.92 8.81 -11.46
CA ASN A 3 2.83 10.22 -11.03
C ASN A 3 1.47 10.86 -11.33
N LEU A 4 0.87 10.58 -12.50
CA LEU A 4 -0.46 11.11 -12.84
C LEU A 4 -1.56 10.59 -11.90
N LEU A 5 -1.46 9.35 -11.41
CA LEU A 5 -2.39 8.80 -10.42
C LEU A 5 -2.21 9.48 -9.05
N ILE A 6 -0.96 9.72 -8.64
CA ILE A 6 -0.64 10.46 -7.40
C ILE A 6 -1.13 11.92 -7.50
N GLU A 7 -0.89 12.58 -8.63
CA GLU A 7 -1.36 13.93 -8.91
C GLU A 7 -2.89 14.03 -8.87
N ASN A 8 -3.60 13.01 -9.33
CA ASN A 8 -5.06 12.96 -9.21
C ASN A 8 -5.51 12.93 -7.74
N GLU A 9 -4.86 12.14 -6.90
CA GLU A 9 -5.12 12.13 -5.45
C GLU A 9 -4.80 13.49 -4.80
N ILE A 10 -3.70 14.13 -5.21
CA ILE A 10 -3.36 15.50 -4.77
C ILE A 10 -4.46 16.49 -5.15
N LYS A 11 -4.96 16.45 -6.38
CA LYS A 11 -6.06 17.31 -6.84
C LYS A 11 -7.32 17.06 -6.03
N ASN A 12 -7.66 15.81 -5.76
CA ASN A 12 -8.81 15.43 -4.94
C ASN A 12 -8.68 15.97 -3.51
N ALA A 13 -7.52 15.79 -2.86
CA ALA A 13 -7.27 16.28 -1.50
C ALA A 13 -7.40 17.81 -1.41
N LYS A 14 -6.79 18.54 -2.36
CA LYS A 14 -6.89 20.01 -2.44
C LYS A 14 -8.31 20.50 -2.69
N ALA A 15 -9.15 19.70 -3.36
CA ALA A 15 -10.56 19.97 -3.56
C ALA A 15 -11.45 19.56 -2.37
N GLY A 16 -10.87 19.10 -1.25
CA GLY A 16 -11.60 18.65 -0.06
C GLY A 16 -12.29 17.30 -0.21
N LYS A 17 -11.99 16.53 -1.28
CA LYS A 17 -12.53 15.20 -1.52
C LYS A 17 -11.72 14.14 -0.78
N LYS A 18 -12.28 12.95 -0.59
CA LYS A 18 -11.50 11.80 -0.07
C LYS A 18 -10.35 11.47 -1.02
N ALA A 19 -9.16 11.35 -0.45
CA ALA A 19 -7.94 11.04 -1.19
C ALA A 19 -7.03 10.14 -0.35
N TYR A 20 -6.66 8.99 -0.91
CA TYR A 20 -5.75 8.06 -0.25
C TYR A 20 -5.00 7.19 -1.26
N ILE A 21 -3.82 6.75 -0.84
CA ILE A 21 -2.94 5.86 -1.61
C ILE A 21 -2.55 4.69 -0.71
N HIS A 22 -2.90 3.47 -1.12
CA HIS A 22 -2.55 2.25 -0.40
C HIS A 22 -1.72 1.35 -1.31
N TRP A 23 -0.44 1.16 -0.99
CA TRP A 23 0.47 0.34 -1.82
C TRP A 23 1.04 -0.82 -1.03
N LYS A 24 1.11 -1.97 -1.69
CA LYS A 24 1.90 -3.12 -1.26
C LYS A 24 3.02 -3.36 -2.26
N LEU A 25 4.26 -3.35 -1.77
CA LEU A 25 5.47 -3.50 -2.60
C LEU A 25 6.48 -4.42 -1.91
N ASN A 26 7.46 -4.92 -2.67
CA ASN A 26 8.61 -5.53 -2.05
C ASN A 26 9.65 -4.48 -1.66
N ASN A 27 9.86 -3.48 -2.53
CA ASN A 27 10.85 -2.42 -2.34
C ASN A 27 10.30 -1.05 -2.80
N LEU A 28 10.71 0.02 -2.10
CA LEU A 28 10.44 1.42 -2.43
C LEU A 28 11.71 2.26 -2.22
N THR A 29 12.41 2.56 -3.32
CA THR A 29 13.70 3.27 -3.31
C THR A 29 13.84 4.33 -4.41
N ASP A 30 12.86 4.44 -5.32
CA ASP A 30 12.88 5.45 -6.37
C ASP A 30 12.67 6.87 -5.83
N ARG A 31 13.56 7.81 -6.18
CA ARG A 31 13.56 9.17 -5.62
C ARG A 31 12.40 10.02 -6.12
N GLU A 32 12.06 9.92 -7.40
CA GLU A 32 11.01 10.76 -7.99
C GLU A 32 9.62 10.37 -7.48
N ILE A 33 9.38 9.06 -7.37
CA ILE A 33 8.12 8.55 -6.80
C ILE A 33 8.03 8.87 -5.31
N ILE A 34 9.14 8.73 -4.55
CA ILE A 34 9.16 9.11 -3.13
C ILE A 34 8.84 10.60 -2.96
N GLN A 35 9.43 11.47 -3.78
CA GLN A 35 9.12 12.91 -3.75
C GLN A 35 7.64 13.17 -4.05
N SER A 36 7.07 12.48 -5.03
CA SER A 36 5.65 12.58 -5.36
C SER A 36 4.75 12.13 -4.20
N LEU A 37 5.15 11.10 -3.44
CA LEU A 37 4.44 10.66 -2.23
C LEU A 37 4.53 11.70 -1.10
N TYR A 38 5.67 12.39 -0.96
CA TYR A 38 5.78 13.52 -0.02
C TYR A 38 4.86 14.67 -0.43
N ASP A 39 4.83 15.04 -1.71
CA ASP A 39 3.93 16.09 -2.21
C ASP A 39 2.45 15.72 -1.98
N ALA A 40 2.11 14.44 -2.13
CA ALA A 40 0.79 13.91 -1.80
C ALA A 40 0.46 14.05 -0.31
N SER A 41 1.40 13.69 0.56
CA SER A 41 1.26 13.86 1.99
C SER A 41 1.07 15.33 2.38
N CYS A 42 1.87 16.25 1.83
CA CYS A 42 1.74 17.69 2.04
C CYS A 42 0.39 18.25 1.59
N ALA A 43 -0.20 17.67 0.54
CA ALA A 43 -1.54 18.04 0.05
C ALA A 43 -2.69 17.45 0.88
N GLY A 44 -2.40 16.61 1.89
CA GLY A 44 -3.38 15.98 2.76
C GLY A 44 -3.80 14.56 2.38
N VAL A 45 -3.22 13.98 1.33
CA VAL A 45 -3.50 12.60 0.90
C VAL A 45 -3.03 11.62 1.98
N LYS A 46 -3.89 10.69 2.39
CA LYS A 46 -3.53 9.65 3.37
C LYS A 46 -2.81 8.51 2.65
N VAL A 47 -1.59 8.19 3.05
CA VAL A 47 -0.77 7.17 2.40
C VAL A 47 -0.49 6.02 3.36
N LYS A 48 -0.82 4.78 2.97
CA LYS A 48 -0.48 3.54 3.68
C LYS A 48 0.43 2.68 2.79
N LEU A 49 1.56 2.26 3.32
CA LEU A 49 2.55 1.47 2.59
C LEU A 49 2.83 0.16 3.32
N ILE A 50 2.73 -0.97 2.61
CA ILE A 50 3.18 -2.28 3.10
C ILE A 50 4.41 -2.65 2.27
N VAL A 51 5.59 -2.56 2.86
CA VAL A 51 6.87 -2.82 2.18
C VAL A 51 7.73 -3.78 2.99
N ARG A 52 8.02 -4.96 2.46
CA ARG A 52 8.79 -5.99 3.20
C ARG A 52 10.31 -5.77 3.21
N GLY A 53 10.83 -5.10 2.18
CA GLY A 53 12.24 -5.11 1.81
C GLY A 53 12.87 -3.74 1.95
N MET A 54 13.60 -3.31 0.91
CA MET A 54 14.29 -2.02 0.92
C MET A 54 13.29 -0.87 0.91
N PHE A 55 13.47 0.09 1.82
CA PHE A 55 12.58 1.21 2.00
C PHE A 55 13.39 2.49 2.29
N SER A 56 13.37 3.43 1.34
CA SER A 56 14.11 4.70 1.44
C SER A 56 13.24 5.89 1.82
N LEU A 57 11.91 5.73 1.80
CA LEU A 57 10.97 6.76 2.26
C LEU A 57 11.04 6.88 3.79
N VAL A 58 10.95 8.09 4.32
CA VAL A 58 10.91 8.35 5.77
C VAL A 58 9.50 8.81 6.14
N PRO A 59 8.67 8.00 6.83
CA PRO A 59 7.31 8.37 7.21
C PRO A 59 7.27 9.22 8.49
N GLY A 60 6.19 10.00 8.69
CA GLY A 60 5.94 10.69 9.95
C GLY A 60 6.68 12.02 10.19
N VAL A 61 7.47 12.52 9.24
CA VAL A 61 8.11 13.83 9.31
C VAL A 61 7.07 14.95 9.19
N LYS A 62 6.99 15.81 10.20
CA LYS A 62 6.06 16.94 10.26
C LYS A 62 6.21 17.85 9.04
N GLY A 63 5.08 18.19 8.41
CA GLY A 63 5.06 19.06 7.22
C GLY A 63 5.64 18.45 5.94
N VAL A 64 6.03 17.16 5.94
CA VAL A 64 6.53 16.45 4.76
C VAL A 64 5.77 15.14 4.57
N SER A 65 5.83 14.23 5.53
CA SER A 65 5.34 12.86 5.42
C SER A 65 4.43 12.44 6.57
N GLU A 66 3.83 13.41 7.27
CA GLU A 66 2.93 13.18 8.42
C GLU A 66 1.68 12.37 8.08
N ASN A 67 1.26 12.40 6.81
CA ASN A 67 0.13 11.63 6.30
C ASN A 67 0.54 10.26 5.75
N ILE A 68 1.82 9.90 5.82
CA ILE A 68 2.36 8.62 5.36
C ILE A 68 2.61 7.71 6.56
N LYS A 69 2.05 6.50 6.50
CA LYS A 69 2.33 5.40 7.43
C LYS A 69 2.84 4.21 6.65
N ALA A 70 3.81 3.50 7.21
CA ALA A 70 4.39 2.34 6.56
C ALA A 70 4.67 1.20 7.55
N ILE A 71 4.40 -0.02 7.11
CA ILE A 71 4.71 -1.25 7.84
C ILE A 71 5.45 -2.24 6.92
N GLY A 72 6.25 -3.10 7.52
CA GLY A 72 6.81 -4.29 6.86
C GLY A 72 6.26 -5.56 7.49
N ILE A 73 5.95 -6.57 6.67
CA ILE A 73 5.48 -7.88 7.15
C ILE A 73 6.49 -8.92 6.71
N VAL A 74 7.06 -9.62 7.69
CA VAL A 74 7.97 -10.75 7.48
C VAL A 74 7.44 -11.93 8.30
N ASP A 75 6.99 -12.96 7.59
CA ASP A 75 6.38 -14.15 8.18
C ASP A 75 6.75 -15.38 7.32
N ARG A 76 6.10 -16.53 7.56
CA ARG A 76 6.39 -17.82 6.91
C ARG A 76 6.44 -17.72 5.38
N PHE A 77 5.45 -17.09 4.75
CA PHE A 77 5.44 -16.90 3.30
C PHE A 77 6.15 -15.62 2.90
N LEU A 78 6.81 -15.68 1.75
CA LEU A 78 7.47 -14.53 1.14
C LEU A 78 6.39 -13.57 0.57
N GLU A 79 6.17 -12.44 1.23
CA GLU A 79 5.29 -11.37 0.73
C GLU A 79 5.79 -10.82 -0.62
N HIS A 80 5.45 -11.45 -1.76
CA HIS A 80 6.00 -11.08 -3.08
C HIS A 80 4.97 -10.36 -3.98
N THR A 81 3.72 -10.28 -3.54
CA THR A 81 2.65 -9.61 -4.29
C THR A 81 2.86 -8.10 -4.25
N ARG A 82 2.62 -7.47 -5.41
CA ARG A 82 2.73 -6.02 -5.59
C ARG A 82 1.45 -5.51 -6.21
N PHE A 83 0.79 -4.59 -5.51
CA PHE A 83 -0.43 -3.97 -5.97
C PHE A 83 -0.61 -2.58 -5.37
N MET A 84 -1.35 -1.74 -6.09
CA MET A 84 -1.55 -0.33 -5.77
C MET A 84 -3.04 0.00 -5.82
N ILE A 85 -3.51 0.74 -4.82
CA ILE A 85 -4.88 1.22 -4.72
C ILE A 85 -4.83 2.74 -4.60
N PHE A 86 -5.61 3.43 -5.44
CA PHE A 86 -5.82 4.87 -5.40
C PHE A 86 -7.31 5.14 -5.18
N CYS A 87 -7.64 6.06 -4.26
CA CYS A 87 -9.02 6.37 -3.87
C CYS A 87 -9.89 6.82 -5.05
N ASN A 88 -9.33 7.67 -5.90
CA ASN A 88 -10.00 8.32 -7.02
C ASN A 88 -11.25 9.13 -6.60
N GLY A 89 -11.09 9.92 -5.53
CA GLY A 89 -12.13 10.83 -5.03
C GLY A 89 -13.30 10.12 -4.34
N ASP A 90 -14.41 10.85 -4.17
CA ASP A 90 -15.64 10.36 -3.52
C ASP A 90 -16.56 9.55 -4.47
N THR A 91 -15.98 8.91 -5.48
CA THR A 91 -16.74 8.22 -6.53
C THR A 91 -17.11 6.78 -6.18
N GLY A 92 -16.44 6.21 -5.17
CA GLY A 92 -16.50 4.76 -4.90
C GLY A 92 -15.91 3.91 -6.03
N ASN A 93 -15.04 4.51 -6.85
CA ASN A 93 -14.38 3.85 -7.98
C ASN A 93 -12.87 3.85 -7.79
N GLU A 94 -12.42 3.22 -6.71
CA GLU A 94 -11.01 2.96 -6.45
C GLU A 94 -10.33 2.37 -7.68
N GLN A 95 -9.15 2.90 -8.01
CA GLN A 95 -8.31 2.35 -9.07
C GLN A 95 -7.33 1.36 -8.45
N VAL A 96 -7.49 0.09 -8.78
CA VAL A 96 -6.67 -1.02 -8.26
C VAL A 96 -5.83 -1.59 -9.38
N PHE A 97 -4.54 -1.78 -9.12
CA PHE A 97 -3.57 -2.31 -10.07
C PHE A 97 -2.75 -3.41 -9.44
N ILE A 98 -2.48 -4.48 -10.21
CA ILE A 98 -1.41 -5.44 -9.90
C ILE A 98 -0.20 -5.12 -10.76
N THR A 99 1.01 -5.39 -10.28
CA THR A 99 2.23 -5.05 -11.02
C THR A 99 3.34 -6.09 -10.85
N SER A 100 4.14 -6.24 -11.89
CA SER A 100 5.41 -6.99 -11.84
C SER A 100 6.57 -6.15 -11.28
N ALA A 101 6.41 -4.83 -11.16
CA ALA A 101 7.48 -3.91 -10.77
C ALA A 101 7.47 -3.62 -9.26
N ASP A 102 8.67 -3.49 -8.68
CA ASP A 102 8.84 -2.65 -7.49
C ASP A 102 9.05 -1.19 -7.89
N ILE A 103 9.00 -0.29 -6.90
CA ILE A 103 9.33 1.12 -7.11
C ILE A 103 10.83 1.31 -6.85
N MET A 104 11.64 0.94 -7.84
CA MET A 104 13.08 1.15 -7.85
C MET A 104 13.50 1.68 -9.23
N PRO A 105 14.56 2.49 -9.34
CA PRO A 105 15.00 3.06 -10.63
C PRO A 105 15.19 1.99 -11.72
N ARG A 106 15.87 0.88 -11.38
CA ARG A 106 16.08 -0.24 -12.32
C ARG A 106 14.79 -0.90 -12.82
N ASN A 107 13.71 -0.87 -12.03
CA ASN A 107 12.42 -1.46 -12.43
C ASN A 107 11.65 -0.50 -13.33
N LEU A 108 11.79 0.81 -13.11
CA LEU A 108 11.06 1.83 -13.85
C LEU A 108 11.75 2.20 -15.18
N ASP A 109 13.09 2.26 -15.20
CA ASP A 109 13.85 2.84 -16.33
C ASP A 109 14.60 1.79 -17.16
N HIS A 110 14.89 0.63 -16.60
CA HIS A 110 15.82 -0.35 -17.20
C HIS A 110 15.20 -1.73 -17.45
N ARG A 111 13.93 -1.92 -17.09
CA ARG A 111 13.22 -3.19 -17.26
C ARG A 111 11.89 -2.97 -17.95
N ILE A 112 11.49 -3.95 -18.74
CA ILE A 112 10.11 -4.04 -19.22
C ILE A 112 9.30 -4.66 -18.09
N GLU A 113 8.41 -3.85 -17.52
CA GLU A 113 7.50 -4.26 -16.46
C GLU A 113 6.05 -4.07 -16.91
N VAL A 114 5.14 -4.84 -16.33
CA VAL A 114 3.71 -4.78 -16.64
C VAL A 114 2.94 -4.42 -15.39
N THR A 115 2.09 -3.39 -15.53
CA THR A 115 1.10 -3.00 -14.52
C THR A 115 -0.28 -3.14 -15.15
N CYS A 116 -1.14 -3.94 -14.53
CA CYS A 116 -2.45 -4.28 -15.05
C CYS A 116 -3.55 -3.68 -14.15
N PRO A 117 -4.50 -2.91 -14.70
CA PRO A 117 -5.68 -2.47 -13.96
C PRO A 117 -6.65 -3.63 -13.72
N ILE A 118 -7.23 -3.67 -12.53
CA ILE A 118 -8.31 -4.61 -12.21
C ILE A 118 -9.64 -3.90 -12.43
N PHE A 119 -10.43 -4.35 -13.42
CA PHE A 119 -11.73 -3.74 -13.72
C PHE A 119 -12.89 -4.38 -12.98
N ASP A 120 -12.81 -5.69 -12.74
CA ASP A 120 -13.85 -6.44 -12.03
C ASP A 120 -14.00 -5.95 -10.59
N LYS A 121 -15.23 -5.59 -10.20
CA LYS A 121 -15.52 -5.00 -8.90
C LYS A 121 -15.28 -5.97 -7.75
N ASN A 122 -15.53 -7.27 -7.95
CA ASN A 122 -15.33 -8.29 -6.92
C ASN A 122 -13.84 -8.52 -6.67
N LEU A 123 -13.03 -8.55 -7.74
CA LEU A 123 -11.56 -8.66 -7.62
C LEU A 123 -10.94 -7.41 -6.99
N LYS A 124 -11.43 -6.21 -7.33
CA LYS A 124 -11.02 -4.97 -6.63
C LYS A 124 -11.29 -5.07 -5.14
N ARG A 125 -12.52 -5.45 -4.76
CA ARG A 125 -12.92 -5.60 -3.36
C ARG A 125 -12.03 -6.62 -2.64
N GLU A 126 -11.77 -7.77 -3.26
CA GLU A 126 -10.90 -8.81 -2.69
C GLU A 126 -9.48 -8.28 -2.38
N LEU A 127 -8.85 -7.57 -3.32
CA LEU A 127 -7.53 -6.99 -3.10
C LEU A 127 -7.53 -5.91 -2.01
N MET A 128 -8.60 -5.12 -1.91
CA MET A 128 -8.77 -4.12 -0.85
C MET A 128 -8.96 -4.80 0.52
N ASP A 129 -9.74 -5.87 0.60
CA ASP A 129 -9.93 -6.65 1.83
C ASP A 129 -8.61 -7.28 2.28
N ILE A 130 -7.86 -7.89 1.34
CA ILE A 130 -6.52 -8.44 1.60
C ILE A 130 -5.59 -7.35 2.12
N PHE A 131 -5.58 -6.17 1.50
CA PHE A 131 -4.76 -5.06 1.96
C PHE A 131 -5.08 -4.66 3.41
N GLU A 132 -6.37 -4.54 3.75
CA GLU A 132 -6.77 -4.16 5.11
C GLU A 132 -6.49 -5.28 6.13
N ILE A 133 -6.63 -6.56 5.75
CA ILE A 133 -6.18 -7.69 6.59
C ILE A 133 -4.69 -7.55 6.89
N GLN A 134 -3.85 -7.34 5.88
CA GLN A 134 -2.41 -7.15 6.06
C GLN A 134 -2.08 -5.90 6.86
N TRP A 135 -2.78 -4.80 6.61
CA TRP A 135 -2.61 -3.54 7.33
C TRP A 135 -2.98 -3.67 8.81
N SER A 136 -3.93 -4.55 9.13
CA SER A 136 -4.38 -4.82 10.50
C SER A 136 -3.52 -5.82 11.25
N ASP A 137 -2.51 -6.42 10.60
CA ASP A 137 -1.58 -7.34 11.23
C ASP A 137 -0.92 -6.68 12.44
N ASN A 138 -0.96 -7.37 13.58
CA ASN A 138 -0.37 -6.92 14.84
C ASN A 138 0.44 -8.05 15.52
N VAL A 139 0.84 -9.06 14.74
CA VAL A 139 1.62 -10.22 15.21
C VAL A 139 2.99 -10.28 14.54
N LYS A 140 3.05 -9.96 13.24
CA LYS A 140 4.25 -10.07 12.39
C LYS A 140 4.63 -8.74 11.75
N SER A 141 3.73 -7.77 11.73
CA SER A 141 4.00 -6.44 11.19
C SER A 141 4.97 -5.64 12.05
N ARG A 142 5.82 -4.87 11.38
CA ARG A 142 6.81 -3.96 11.98
C ARG A 142 6.61 -2.55 11.43
N ILE A 143 6.77 -1.55 12.27
CA ILE A 143 6.71 -0.15 11.89
C ILE A 143 7.99 0.20 11.13
N LEU A 144 7.82 0.80 9.95
CA LEU A 144 8.92 1.43 9.21
C LEU A 144 8.99 2.89 9.64
N ASP A 145 9.85 3.19 10.61
CA ASP A 145 10.10 4.55 11.10
C ASP A 145 11.44 5.11 10.59
N GLU A 146 11.67 6.40 10.82
CA GLU A 146 12.91 7.10 10.44
C GLU A 146 14.19 6.39 10.92
N LYS A 147 14.13 5.81 12.12
CA LYS A 147 15.27 5.13 12.75
C LYS A 147 15.40 3.66 12.34
N GLN A 148 14.51 3.18 11.46
CA GLN A 148 14.42 1.79 11.01
C GLN A 148 14.43 0.79 12.18
N THR A 149 13.74 1.13 13.27
CA THR A 149 13.80 0.35 14.53
C THR A 149 13.22 -1.04 14.40
N ASN A 150 12.39 -1.30 13.37
CA ASN A 150 11.73 -2.57 13.15
C ASN A 150 10.87 -3.02 14.34
N ARG A 151 10.38 -2.07 15.15
CA ARG A 151 9.46 -2.36 16.25
C ARG A 151 8.20 -2.99 15.73
N PHE A 152 7.70 -4.01 16.42
CA PHE A 152 6.42 -4.61 16.11
C PHE A 152 5.29 -3.59 16.26
N VAL A 153 4.23 -3.74 15.46
CA VAL A 153 3.01 -2.97 15.67
C VAL A 153 2.34 -3.44 16.94
N GLU A 154 2.26 -2.56 17.94
CA GLU A 154 1.56 -2.84 19.18
C GLU A 154 0.07 -2.54 19.05
N SER A 155 -0.77 -3.46 19.54
CA SER A 155 -2.21 -3.30 19.51
C SER A 155 -2.87 -3.99 20.70
N LYS A 156 -3.87 -3.34 21.31
CA LYS A 156 -4.75 -3.97 22.30
C LYS A 156 -5.89 -4.78 21.67
N LYS A 157 -5.98 -4.78 20.33
CA LYS A 157 -7.01 -5.52 19.60
C LYS A 157 -6.69 -7.02 19.59
N LYS A 158 -7.66 -7.83 19.17
CA LYS A 158 -7.45 -9.26 18.93
C LYS A 158 -6.22 -9.46 18.03
N PRO A 159 -5.36 -10.46 18.32
CA PRO A 159 -4.24 -10.80 17.45
C PRO A 159 -4.71 -11.15 16.03
N VAL A 160 -4.07 -10.55 15.04
CA VAL A 160 -4.24 -10.79 13.60
C VAL A 160 -2.87 -11.09 13.02
N GLN A 161 -2.68 -12.35 12.60
CA GLN A 161 -1.55 -12.75 11.77
C GLN A 161 -2.06 -12.87 10.33
N SER A 162 -1.64 -11.93 9.49
CA SER A 162 -2.25 -11.68 8.18
C SER A 162 -2.22 -12.88 7.24
N GLN A 163 -1.13 -13.66 7.21
CA GLN A 163 -1.05 -14.83 6.33
C GLN A 163 -2.09 -15.91 6.66
N ILE A 164 -2.39 -16.10 7.94
CA ILE A 164 -3.43 -17.03 8.39
C ILE A 164 -4.82 -16.44 8.13
N ALA A 165 -5.03 -15.17 8.46
CA ALA A 165 -6.30 -14.50 8.23
C ALA A 165 -6.69 -14.43 6.74
N ILE A 166 -5.72 -14.23 5.84
CA ILE A 166 -5.95 -14.29 4.39
C ILE A 166 -6.34 -15.70 3.97
N TYR A 167 -5.67 -16.73 4.49
CA TYR A 167 -6.03 -18.12 4.18
C TYR A 167 -7.48 -18.42 4.57
N ASP A 168 -7.89 -18.04 5.77
CA ASP A 168 -9.26 -18.24 6.25
C ASP A 168 -10.27 -17.45 5.41
N TYR A 169 -9.99 -16.18 5.09
CA TYR A 169 -10.81 -15.35 4.21
C TYR A 169 -11.04 -15.98 2.82
N ILE A 170 -9.97 -16.45 2.17
CA ILE A 170 -10.08 -17.09 0.84
C ILE A 170 -10.81 -18.44 0.94
N LYS A 171 -10.58 -19.21 2.00
CA LYS A 171 -11.26 -20.47 2.24
C LYS A 171 -12.77 -20.27 2.39
N GLU A 172 -13.20 -19.33 3.23
CA GLU A 172 -14.62 -19.01 3.46
C GLU A 172 -15.29 -18.53 2.17
N LYS A 173 -14.65 -17.62 1.44
CA LYS A 173 -15.16 -17.14 0.15
C LYS A 173 -15.38 -18.28 -0.84
N ASN A 174 -14.44 -19.21 -0.95
CA ASN A 174 -14.55 -20.35 -1.86
C ASN A 174 -15.62 -21.36 -1.43
N LEU A 175 -15.89 -21.49 -0.13
CA LEU A 175 -16.99 -22.32 0.38
C LEU A 175 -18.35 -21.68 0.11
N ALA A 176 -18.47 -20.36 0.22
CA ALA A 176 -19.71 -19.63 -0.06
C ALA A 176 -20.09 -19.59 -1.55
N ASN A 177 -19.12 -19.79 -2.44
CA ASN A 177 -19.32 -19.85 -3.90
C ASN A 177 -19.62 -21.27 -4.43
N LYS A 178 -19.66 -22.28 -3.54
CA LYS A 178 -20.10 -23.65 -3.87
C LYS A 178 -21.57 -23.82 -3.53
#